data_AF-A0A7C4DCT7-F1
#
_entry.id   AF-A0A7C4DCT7-F1
#
_cell.length_a   1.000
_cell.length_b   1.000
_cell.length_c   1.000
_cell.angle_alpha   90.00
_cell.angle_beta   90.00
_cell.angle_gamma   90.00
#
_symmetry.space_group_name_H-M   'P 1'
#
loop_
_entity.id
_entity.type
_entity.pdbx_description
1 polymer ?
#
loop_
_entity_poly.entity_id
_entity_poly.type
_entity_poly.pdbx_seq_one_letter_code
_entity_poly.pdbx_strand_id
1 'polypeptide(L)'
;MNRLEKEILKTLLSEEKVSIYKLNKTLKANYPTVWRYVNKMERDGLIEISEKPDKRDTKLLSITDKGVATLLIEGDLTREELEKISNLFWSKTGWIKSLPPNERDLTLKFLAEVWADSLLNLRPKINLKYFDREWFREISLEENIKAFKKKEKEYRKTFEELGVWATEEEIEKRLEEFIEDLFEDLEA
;
A
#
# COMPACT_ATOMS: atom_id res chain seq x y z
N MET A 1 -6.51 -15.84 2.57
CA MET A 1 -6.70 -14.99 3.77
C MET A 1 -8.16 -14.97 4.23
N ASN A 2 -8.46 -14.87 5.53
CA ASN A 2 -9.86 -14.69 6.00
C ASN A 2 -10.26 -13.21 6.14
N ARG A 3 -11.58 -12.95 6.24
CA ARG A 3 -12.13 -11.58 6.32
C ARG A 3 -11.55 -10.75 7.47
N LEU A 4 -11.34 -11.32 8.65
CA LEU A 4 -10.86 -10.56 9.81
C LEU A 4 -9.38 -10.23 9.67
N GLU A 5 -8.55 -11.14 9.16
CA GLU A 5 -7.14 -10.89 8.84
C GLU A 5 -7.01 -9.72 7.84
N LYS A 6 -7.85 -9.71 6.78
CA LYS A 6 -7.93 -8.62 5.80
C LYS A 6 -8.23 -7.27 6.45
N GLU A 7 -9.26 -7.21 7.29
CA GLU A 7 -9.65 -5.96 7.94
C GLU A 7 -8.61 -5.47 8.97
N ILE A 8 -7.89 -6.40 9.63
CA ILE A 8 -6.74 -6.06 10.47
C ILE A 8 -5.65 -5.40 9.62
N LEU A 9 -5.20 -6.04 8.54
CA LEU A 9 -4.14 -5.50 7.68
C LEU A 9 -4.51 -4.15 7.08
N LYS A 10 -5.76 -3.98 6.61
CA LYS A 10 -6.25 -2.67 6.12
C LYS A 10 -6.17 -1.58 7.17
N THR A 11 -6.56 -1.90 8.41
CA THR A 11 -6.53 -0.93 9.52
C THR A 11 -5.08 -0.53 9.82
N LEU A 12 -4.16 -1.49 9.85
CA LEU A 12 -2.74 -1.24 10.09
C LEU A 12 -2.06 -0.52 8.91
N LEU A 13 -2.51 -0.73 7.67
CA LEU A 13 -1.96 -0.02 6.52
C LEU A 13 -2.27 1.49 6.56
N SER A 14 -3.42 1.86 7.13
CA SER A 14 -3.84 3.26 7.22
C SER A 14 -3.14 4.06 8.33
N GLU A 15 -2.51 3.36 9.29
CA GLU A 15 -1.92 3.95 10.49
C GLU A 15 -0.62 3.24 10.84
N GLU A 16 0.49 3.99 10.88
CA GLU A 16 1.84 3.47 11.13
C GLU A 16 1.91 2.53 12.35
N LYS A 17 1.28 2.91 13.48
CA LYS A 17 1.23 2.11 14.72
C LYS A 17 -0.15 2.20 15.38
N VAL A 18 -0.83 1.05 15.54
CA VAL A 18 -2.19 0.97 16.12
C VAL A 18 -2.18 0.16 17.41
N SER A 19 -2.80 0.66 18.49
CA SER A 19 -2.95 -0.14 19.71
C SER A 19 -3.97 -1.26 19.53
N ILE A 20 -3.76 -2.40 20.18
CA ILE A 20 -4.73 -3.53 20.15
C ILE A 20 -6.15 -3.10 20.56
N TYR A 21 -6.28 -2.17 21.51
CA TYR A 21 -7.56 -1.62 21.93
C TYR A 21 -8.23 -0.76 20.84
N LYS A 22 -7.45 0.07 20.14
CA LYS A 22 -7.97 0.86 19.02
C LYS A 22 -8.40 -0.07 17.89
N LEU A 23 -7.58 -1.06 17.54
CA LEU A 23 -7.91 -2.08 16.55
C LEU A 23 -9.21 -2.80 16.90
N ASN A 24 -9.36 -3.25 18.16
CA ASN A 24 -10.57 -3.91 18.62
C ASN A 24 -11.83 -3.03 18.48
N LYS A 25 -11.73 -1.74 18.84
CA LYS A 25 -12.81 -0.77 18.71
C LYS A 25 -13.19 -0.52 17.25
N THR A 26 -12.21 -0.42 16.36
CA THR A 26 -12.43 -0.22 14.92
C THR A 26 -13.12 -1.42 14.28
N LEU A 27 -12.68 -2.64 14.60
CA LEU A 27 -13.19 -3.88 14.00
C LEU A 27 -14.54 -4.32 14.58
N LYS A 28 -14.98 -3.76 15.70
CA LYS A 28 -16.21 -4.15 16.42
C LYS A 28 -16.29 -5.67 16.71
N ALA A 29 -15.13 -6.29 16.91
CA ALA A 29 -14.99 -7.73 17.14
C ALA A 29 -14.67 -8.02 18.62
N ASN A 30 -14.81 -9.27 19.06
CA ASN A 30 -14.47 -9.64 20.44
C ASN A 30 -12.95 -9.64 20.65
N TYR A 31 -12.48 -9.05 21.76
CA TYR A 31 -11.05 -8.86 22.05
C TYR A 31 -10.22 -10.16 21.98
N PRO A 32 -10.61 -11.29 22.62
CA PRO A 32 -9.84 -12.53 22.52
C PRO A 32 -9.78 -13.07 21.09
N THR A 33 -10.79 -12.79 20.27
CA THR A 33 -10.78 -13.18 18.85
C THR A 33 -9.75 -12.37 18.08
N VAL A 34 -9.78 -11.03 18.22
CA VAL A 34 -8.78 -10.15 17.59
C VAL A 34 -7.38 -10.53 18.05
N TRP A 35 -7.18 -10.73 19.35
CA TRP A 35 -5.89 -11.12 19.92
C TRP A 35 -5.37 -12.46 19.36
N ARG A 36 -6.25 -13.45 19.19
CA ARG A 36 -5.89 -14.73 18.58
C ARG A 36 -5.40 -14.58 17.15
N TYR A 37 -6.04 -13.74 16.34
CA TYR A 37 -5.61 -13.49 14.97
C TYR A 37 -4.33 -12.66 14.91
N VAL A 38 -4.19 -11.65 15.77
CA VAL A 38 -2.96 -10.86 15.89
C VAL A 38 -1.75 -11.75 16.19
N ASN A 39 -1.83 -12.62 17.21
CA ASN A 39 -0.72 -13.54 17.52
C ASN A 39 -0.43 -14.54 16.37
N LYS A 40 -1.45 -14.94 15.61
CA LYS A 40 -1.25 -15.79 14.44
C LYS A 40 -0.51 -15.01 13.34
N MET A 41 -0.97 -13.81 13.02
CA MET A 41 -0.40 -12.95 11.98
C MET A 41 1.02 -12.50 12.31
N GLU A 42 1.34 -12.28 13.58
CA GLU A 42 2.70 -12.03 14.07
C GLU A 42 3.61 -13.23 13.78
N ARG A 43 3.20 -14.44 14.15
CA ARG A 43 3.96 -15.68 13.85
C ARG A 43 4.13 -15.93 12.35
N ASP A 44 3.13 -15.56 11.56
CA ASP A 44 3.17 -15.66 10.10
C ASP A 44 4.05 -14.56 9.46
N GLY A 45 4.55 -13.61 10.26
CA GLY A 45 5.40 -12.50 9.84
C GLY A 45 4.66 -11.43 9.04
N LEU A 46 3.35 -11.26 9.25
CA LEU A 46 2.52 -10.27 8.55
C LEU A 46 2.45 -8.95 9.32
N ILE A 47 2.62 -8.98 10.63
CA ILE A 47 2.57 -7.81 11.50
C ILE A 47 3.66 -7.92 12.56
N GLU A 48 4.03 -6.79 13.14
CA GLU A 48 4.92 -6.71 14.30
C GLU A 48 4.18 -6.18 15.52
N ILE A 49 4.63 -6.63 16.70
CA ILE A 49 4.10 -6.19 17.98
C ILE A 49 5.23 -5.54 18.77
N SER A 50 5.11 -4.24 19.04
CA SER A 50 6.02 -3.51 19.90
C SER A 50 5.36 -3.13 21.23
N GLU A 51 6.14 -3.11 22.29
CA GLU A 51 5.70 -2.61 23.60
C GLU A 51 5.86 -1.09 23.65
N LYS A 52 4.86 -0.40 24.22
CA LYS A 52 4.94 1.04 24.38
C LYS A 52 5.87 1.37 25.57
N PRO A 53 6.94 2.17 25.38
CA PRO A 53 7.94 2.44 26.42
C PRO A 53 7.34 2.98 27.74
N ASP A 54 6.29 3.81 27.64
CA ASP A 54 5.76 4.57 28.78
C ASP A 54 4.44 4.05 29.35
N LYS A 55 3.87 2.95 28.81
CA LYS A 55 2.60 2.39 29.32
C LYS A 55 2.71 0.89 29.46
N ARG A 56 2.89 0.43 30.71
CA ARG A 56 2.82 -0.98 31.10
C ARG A 56 1.62 -1.64 30.38
N ASP A 57 1.93 -2.67 29.59
CA ASP A 57 1.02 -3.58 28.89
C ASP A 57 0.30 -3.08 27.62
N THR A 58 0.55 -1.87 27.11
CA THR A 58 -0.05 -1.47 25.82
C THR A 58 0.79 -1.95 24.64
N LYS A 59 0.24 -2.91 23.88
CA LYS A 59 0.82 -3.41 22.64
C LYS A 59 0.45 -2.54 21.44
N LEU A 60 1.46 -2.13 20.67
CA LEU A 60 1.33 -1.45 19.40
C LEU A 60 1.57 -2.45 18.27
N LEU A 61 0.77 -2.32 17.22
CA LEU A 61 0.75 -3.20 16.06
C LEU A 61 1.15 -2.39 14.84
N SER A 62 2.08 -2.88 14.04
CA SER A 62 2.46 -2.35 12.73
C SER A 62 2.35 -3.46 11.68
N ILE A 63 2.10 -3.08 10.42
CA ILE A 63 2.14 -4.01 9.30
C ILE A 63 3.58 -4.15 8.80
N THR A 64 3.99 -5.36 8.42
CA THR A 64 5.31 -5.61 7.79
C THR A 64 5.20 -5.55 6.26
N ASP A 65 6.33 -5.51 5.55
CA ASP A 65 6.40 -5.65 4.08
C ASP A 65 5.65 -6.88 3.58
N LYS A 66 5.88 -8.02 4.24
CA LYS A 66 5.18 -9.26 3.91
C LYS A 66 3.68 -9.14 4.16
N GLY A 67 3.27 -8.44 5.23
CA GLY A 67 1.88 -8.11 5.50
C GLY A 67 1.23 -7.26 4.41
N VAL A 68 1.94 -6.22 3.94
CA VAL A 68 1.51 -5.35 2.83
C VAL A 68 1.36 -6.19 1.57
N ALA A 69 2.40 -6.91 1.16
CA ALA A 69 2.36 -7.77 -0.02
C ALA A 69 1.22 -8.80 0.04
N THR A 70 1.02 -9.44 1.19
CA THR A 70 -0.06 -10.41 1.40
C THR A 70 -1.43 -9.76 1.28
N LEU A 71 -1.64 -8.57 1.84
CA LEU A 71 -2.89 -7.82 1.68
C LEU A 71 -3.16 -7.46 0.22
N LEU A 72 -2.14 -6.99 -0.52
CA LEU A 72 -2.30 -6.54 -1.89
C LEU A 72 -2.60 -7.69 -2.86
N ILE A 73 -1.97 -8.85 -2.65
CA ILE A 73 -2.08 -10.01 -3.53
C ILE A 73 -3.24 -10.94 -3.14
N GLU A 74 -3.34 -11.33 -1.87
CA GLU A 74 -4.33 -12.31 -1.39
C GLU A 74 -5.55 -11.67 -0.70
N GLY A 75 -5.53 -10.36 -0.48
CA GLY A 75 -6.60 -9.68 0.24
C GLY A 75 -7.88 -9.48 -0.58
N ASP A 76 -7.95 -9.92 -1.84
CA ASP A 76 -9.11 -9.71 -2.73
C ASP A 76 -9.65 -8.26 -2.67
N LEU A 77 -8.75 -7.28 -2.71
CA LEU A 77 -9.14 -5.87 -2.68
C LEU A 77 -9.80 -5.48 -4.00
N THR A 78 -10.89 -4.71 -3.93
CA THR A 78 -11.51 -4.13 -5.12
C THR A 78 -10.61 -3.05 -5.73
N ARG A 79 -10.85 -2.68 -6.99
CA ARG A 79 -10.14 -1.55 -7.62
C ARG A 79 -10.22 -0.29 -6.78
N GLU A 80 -11.41 0.07 -6.30
CA GLU A 80 -11.63 1.25 -5.47
C GLU A 80 -10.85 1.21 -4.14
N GLU A 81 -10.71 0.03 -3.54
CA GLU A 81 -9.91 -0.16 -2.33
C GLU A 81 -8.42 0.03 -2.62
N LEU A 82 -7.93 -0.50 -3.75
CA LEU A 82 -6.55 -0.31 -4.19
C LEU A 82 -6.25 1.16 -4.49
N GLU A 83 -7.13 1.86 -5.20
CA GLU A 83 -6.96 3.27 -5.51
C GLU A 83 -6.91 4.15 -4.25
N LYS A 84 -7.74 3.84 -3.24
CA LYS A 84 -7.71 4.54 -1.94
C LYS A 84 -6.39 4.32 -1.20
N ILE A 85 -5.88 3.10 -1.20
CA ILE A 85 -4.59 2.77 -0.59
C ILE A 85 -3.47 3.51 -1.32
N SER A 86 -3.45 3.47 -2.65
CA SER A 86 -2.48 4.19 -3.49
C SER A 86 -2.45 5.67 -3.13
N ASN A 87 -3.62 6.31 -3.08
CA ASN A 87 -3.75 7.72 -2.75
C ASN A 87 -3.24 8.05 -1.33
N LEU A 88 -3.43 7.16 -0.35
CA LEU A 88 -2.91 7.36 1.01
C LEU A 88 -1.38 7.43 1.04
N PHE A 89 -0.69 6.66 0.19
CA PHE A 89 0.76 6.70 0.08
C PHE A 89 1.21 7.91 -0.75
N TRP A 90 0.69 8.06 -1.97
CA TRP A 90 1.09 9.14 -2.88
C TRP A 90 0.85 10.54 -2.31
N SER A 91 -0.26 10.75 -1.58
CA SER A 91 -0.58 12.04 -0.98
C SER A 91 0.42 12.48 0.11
N LYS A 92 1.23 11.56 0.65
CA LYS A 92 2.27 11.88 1.64
C LYS A 92 3.56 12.36 0.98
N THR A 93 3.81 12.01 -0.27
CA THR A 93 5.04 12.36 -1.00
C THR A 93 5.17 13.88 -1.18
N GLY A 94 6.41 14.39 -1.04
CA GLY A 94 6.68 15.83 -1.11
C GLY A 94 6.32 16.45 -2.46
N TRP A 95 6.55 15.72 -3.54
CA TRP A 95 6.24 16.16 -4.90
C TRP A 95 4.73 16.35 -5.12
N ILE A 96 3.89 15.36 -4.77
CA ILE A 96 2.43 15.47 -4.93
C ILE A 96 1.87 16.64 -4.13
N LYS A 97 2.43 16.92 -2.94
CA LYS A 97 2.04 18.09 -2.14
C LYS A 97 2.42 19.42 -2.78
N SER A 98 3.47 19.46 -3.60
CA SER A 98 3.93 20.67 -4.29
C SER A 98 3.12 21.03 -5.54
N LEU A 99 2.32 20.10 -6.07
CA LEU A 99 1.49 20.32 -7.25
C LEU A 99 0.30 21.25 -6.94
N PRO A 100 -0.10 22.12 -7.88
CA PRO A 100 -1.37 22.84 -7.82
C PRO A 100 -2.57 21.89 -7.63
N PRO A 101 -3.66 22.30 -6.94
CA PRO A 101 -4.75 21.39 -6.58
C PRO A 101 -5.38 20.63 -7.75
N ASN A 102 -5.60 21.30 -8.89
CA ASN A 102 -6.15 20.71 -10.11
C ASN A 102 -5.21 19.65 -10.73
N GLU A 103 -3.91 19.90 -10.69
CA GLU A 103 -2.88 18.99 -11.20
C GLU A 103 -2.69 17.81 -10.25
N ARG A 104 -2.70 18.08 -8.96
CA ARG A 104 -2.57 17.08 -7.89
C ARG A 104 -3.68 16.05 -7.95
N ASP A 105 -4.93 16.48 -8.06
CA ASP A 105 -6.07 15.56 -8.04
C ASP A 105 -6.08 14.66 -9.29
N LEU A 106 -5.72 15.20 -10.45
CA LEU A 106 -5.55 14.42 -11.68
C LEU A 106 -4.38 13.43 -11.57
N THR A 107 -3.25 13.88 -11.05
CA THR A 107 -2.03 13.07 -10.88
C THR A 107 -2.28 11.93 -9.90
N LEU A 108 -2.94 12.20 -8.76
CA LEU A 108 -3.34 11.17 -7.80
C LEU A 108 -4.26 10.13 -8.43
N LYS A 109 -5.29 10.56 -9.17
CA LYS A 109 -6.18 9.65 -9.88
C LYS A 109 -5.41 8.77 -10.87
N PHE A 110 -4.53 9.37 -11.66
CA PHE A 110 -3.71 8.65 -12.63
C PHE A 110 -2.83 7.59 -11.96
N LEU A 111 -2.07 7.97 -10.92
CA LEU A 111 -1.19 7.06 -10.18
C LEU A 111 -1.96 5.95 -9.46
N ALA A 112 -3.16 6.26 -8.95
CA ALA A 112 -4.05 5.28 -8.35
C ALA A 112 -4.52 4.22 -9.37
N GLU A 113 -4.91 4.64 -10.58
CA GLU A 113 -5.30 3.73 -11.65
C GLU A 113 -4.13 2.85 -12.14
N VAL A 114 -2.94 3.43 -12.30
CA VAL A 114 -1.71 2.70 -12.68
C VAL A 114 -1.42 1.60 -11.66
N TRP A 115 -1.43 1.94 -10.37
CA TRP A 115 -1.12 1.01 -9.31
C TRP A 115 -2.17 -0.10 -9.17
N ALA A 116 -3.46 0.25 -9.28
CA ALA A 116 -4.54 -0.73 -9.26
C ALA A 116 -4.46 -1.71 -10.44
N ASP A 117 -4.19 -1.21 -11.66
CA ASP A 117 -4.02 -2.04 -12.85
C ASP A 117 -2.81 -2.98 -12.70
N SER A 118 -1.68 -2.46 -12.22
CA SER A 118 -0.47 -3.25 -11.94
C SER A 118 -0.76 -4.41 -10.99
N LEU A 119 -1.36 -4.13 -9.83
CA LEU A 119 -1.63 -5.16 -8.82
C LEU A 119 -2.63 -6.21 -9.29
N LEU A 120 -3.66 -5.81 -10.05
CA LEU A 120 -4.62 -6.77 -10.61
C LEU A 120 -3.96 -7.71 -11.64
N ASN A 121 -3.00 -7.21 -12.43
CA ASN A 121 -2.23 -8.03 -13.37
C ASN A 121 -1.19 -8.92 -12.66
N LEU A 122 -0.69 -8.47 -11.51
CA LEU A 122 0.34 -9.14 -10.74
C LEU A 122 -0.20 -10.31 -9.91
N ARG A 123 -1.40 -10.15 -9.32
CA ARG A 123 -2.08 -11.18 -8.50
C ARG A 123 -2.01 -12.62 -9.02
N PRO A 124 -2.37 -12.91 -10.29
CA PRO A 124 -2.34 -14.29 -10.80
C PRO A 124 -0.92 -14.85 -11.00
N LYS A 125 0.11 -14.00 -10.94
CA LYS A 125 1.52 -14.36 -11.22
C LYS A 125 2.33 -14.65 -9.96
N ILE A 126 1.82 -14.25 -8.78
CA ILE A 126 2.58 -14.33 -7.52
C ILE A 126 2.11 -15.49 -6.66
N ASN A 127 3.09 -16.25 -6.15
CA ASN A 127 2.90 -17.21 -5.08
C ASN A 127 3.65 -16.75 -3.84
N LEU A 128 2.92 -16.22 -2.85
CA LEU A 128 3.50 -15.66 -1.61
C LEU A 128 4.02 -16.72 -0.62
N LYS A 129 3.90 -18.01 -0.93
CA LYS A 129 4.44 -19.09 -0.08
C LYS A 129 5.93 -18.93 0.20
N TYR A 130 6.68 -18.36 -0.75
CA TYR A 130 8.10 -18.04 -0.63
C TYR A 130 8.31 -16.56 -0.92
N PHE A 131 7.76 -15.70 -0.06
CA PHE A 131 7.93 -14.25 -0.21
C PHE A 131 9.42 -13.88 -0.21
N ASP A 132 9.86 -13.34 -1.34
CA ASP A 132 11.17 -12.73 -1.53
C ASP A 132 10.91 -11.24 -1.81
N ARG A 133 11.46 -10.37 -0.95
CA ARG A 133 11.22 -8.92 -0.99
C ARG A 133 11.81 -8.29 -2.24
N GLU A 134 13.03 -8.66 -2.60
CA GLU A 134 13.73 -8.09 -3.76
C GLU A 134 12.98 -8.48 -5.04
N TRP A 135 12.65 -9.77 -5.17
CA TRP A 135 11.86 -10.25 -6.31
C TRP A 135 10.47 -9.60 -6.36
N PHE A 136 9.78 -9.45 -5.23
CA PHE A 136 8.47 -8.81 -5.18
C PHE A 136 8.53 -7.34 -5.60
N ARG A 137 9.59 -6.62 -5.19
CA ARG A 137 9.86 -5.25 -5.61
C ARG A 137 10.08 -5.16 -7.12
N GLU A 138 10.96 -6.01 -7.68
CA GLU A 138 11.26 -6.02 -9.11
C GLU A 138 10.02 -6.27 -9.97
N ILE A 139 9.25 -7.31 -9.65
CA ILE A 139 8.06 -7.64 -10.43
C ILE A 139 6.95 -6.60 -10.27
N SER A 140 6.84 -5.98 -9.09
CA SER A 140 5.91 -4.88 -8.86
C SER A 140 6.31 -3.66 -9.70
N LEU A 141 7.60 -3.33 -9.79
CA LEU A 141 8.10 -2.25 -10.63
C LEU A 141 7.79 -2.50 -12.11
N GLU A 142 8.11 -3.70 -12.60
CA GLU A 142 7.86 -4.08 -13.99
C GLU A 142 6.37 -3.95 -14.38
N GLU A 143 5.46 -4.42 -13.53
CA GLU A 143 4.02 -4.33 -13.80
C GLU A 143 3.48 -2.89 -13.65
N ASN A 144 4.05 -2.07 -12.75
CA ASN A 144 3.71 -0.65 -12.65
C ASN A 144 4.15 0.13 -13.88
N ILE A 145 5.35 -0.11 -14.41
CA ILE A 145 5.83 0.53 -15.65
C ILE A 145 4.94 0.13 -16.84
N LYS A 146 4.57 -1.15 -16.95
CA LYS A 146 3.63 -1.60 -18.00
C LYS A 146 2.27 -0.93 -17.88
N ALA A 147 1.72 -0.85 -16.68
CA ALA A 147 0.43 -0.20 -16.42
C ALA A 147 0.50 1.30 -16.71
N PHE A 148 1.60 1.96 -16.32
CA PHE A 148 1.90 3.35 -16.62
C PHE A 148 1.87 3.60 -18.13
N LYS A 149 2.68 2.89 -18.92
CA LYS A 149 2.75 3.07 -20.39
C LYS A 149 1.41 2.88 -21.10
N LYS A 150 0.54 2.03 -20.55
CA LYS A 150 -0.81 1.85 -21.04
C LYS A 150 -1.69 3.07 -20.72
N LYS A 151 -1.69 3.50 -19.45
CA LYS A 151 -2.52 4.61 -18.94
C LYS A 151 -2.06 5.97 -19.44
N GLU A 152 -0.76 6.15 -19.60
CA GLU A 152 -0.15 7.36 -20.14
C GLU A 152 -0.77 7.72 -21.49
N LYS A 153 -0.97 6.75 -22.39
CA LYS A 153 -1.63 6.98 -23.69
C LYS A 153 -3.06 7.51 -23.56
N GLU A 154 -3.77 7.14 -22.49
CA GLU A 154 -5.13 7.59 -22.21
C GLU A 154 -5.15 9.02 -21.66
N TYR A 155 -4.13 9.40 -20.88
CA TYR A 155 -4.08 10.68 -20.15
C TYR A 155 -3.18 11.74 -20.79
N ARG A 156 -2.32 11.39 -21.74
CA ARG A 156 -1.30 12.27 -22.33
C ARG A 156 -1.88 13.60 -22.78
N LYS A 157 -2.95 13.57 -23.58
CA LYS A 157 -3.59 14.78 -24.09
C LYS A 157 -4.08 15.71 -22.96
N THR A 158 -4.69 15.14 -21.93
CA THR A 158 -5.20 15.89 -20.77
C THR A 158 -4.07 16.54 -19.98
N PHE A 159 -2.95 15.83 -19.79
CA PHE A 159 -1.81 16.40 -19.07
C PHE A 159 -1.04 17.43 -19.89
N GLU A 160 -0.92 17.26 -21.21
CA GLU A 160 -0.36 18.25 -22.13
C GLU A 160 -1.18 19.55 -22.11
N GLU A 161 -2.52 19.45 -22.15
CA GLU A 161 -3.42 20.61 -22.07
C GLU A 161 -3.33 21.37 -20.74
N LEU A 162 -2.99 20.67 -19.66
CA LEU A 162 -2.85 21.24 -18.32
C LEU A 162 -1.43 21.71 -18.00
N GLY A 163 -0.44 21.46 -18.87
CA GLY A 163 0.96 21.83 -18.65
C GLY A 163 1.65 21.04 -17.52
N VAL A 164 1.11 19.90 -17.12
CA VAL A 164 1.57 19.07 -15.97
C VAL A 164 2.54 17.99 -16.43
N TRP A 165 2.90 17.96 -17.72
CA TRP A 165 3.64 16.84 -18.29
C TRP A 165 5.09 16.84 -17.82
N ALA A 166 5.39 15.96 -16.86
CA ALA A 166 6.72 15.44 -16.64
C ALA A 166 7.09 14.50 -17.79
N THR A 167 8.36 14.47 -18.16
CA THR A 167 8.88 13.54 -19.18
C THR A 167 8.65 12.07 -18.78
N GLU A 168 8.63 11.16 -19.75
CA GLU A 168 8.49 9.71 -19.48
C GLU A 168 9.56 9.23 -18.47
N GLU A 169 10.80 9.70 -18.64
CA GLU A 169 11.92 9.44 -17.71
C GLU A 169 11.66 9.96 -16.30
N GLU A 170 11.09 11.16 -16.15
CA GLU A 170 10.76 11.71 -14.83
C GLU A 170 9.68 10.88 -14.15
N ILE A 171 8.66 10.41 -14.87
CA ILE A 171 7.59 9.63 -14.24
C ILE A 171 8.05 8.21 -13.92
N GLU A 172 8.83 7.57 -14.80
CA GLU A 172 9.44 6.26 -14.51
C GLU A 172 10.30 6.34 -13.24
N LYS A 173 11.18 7.34 -13.13
CA LYS A 173 11.98 7.56 -11.93
C LYS A 173 11.13 7.77 -10.67
N ARG A 174 10.01 8.48 -10.77
CA ARG A 174 9.13 8.72 -9.61
C ARG A 174 8.36 7.47 -9.19
N LEU A 175 8.02 6.59 -10.13
CA LEU A 175 7.42 5.29 -9.84
C LEU A 175 8.43 4.37 -9.14
N GLU A 176 9.70 4.42 -9.57
CA GLU A 176 10.81 3.74 -8.88
C GLU A 176 10.94 4.25 -7.44
N GLU A 177 11.08 5.57 -7.25
CA GLU A 177 11.18 6.20 -5.92
C GLU A 177 9.99 5.83 -5.02
N PHE A 178 8.75 5.81 -5.55
CA PHE A 178 7.59 5.44 -4.74
C PHE A 178 7.55 3.97 -4.35
N ILE A 179 7.94 3.08 -5.25
CA ILE A 179 8.01 1.65 -4.94
C ILE A 179 9.12 1.41 -3.91
N GLU A 180 10.24 2.13 -4.01
CA GLU A 180 11.29 2.15 -3.00
C GLU A 180 10.76 2.65 -1.66
N ASP A 181 10.16 3.85 -1.61
CA ASP A 181 9.59 4.46 -0.40
C ASP A 181 8.53 3.54 0.26
N LEU A 182 7.68 2.89 -0.54
CA LEU A 182 6.65 1.96 -0.05
C LEU A 182 7.26 0.79 0.75
N PHE A 183 8.49 0.38 0.44
CA PHE A 183 9.20 -0.68 1.13
C PHE A 183 10.24 -0.17 2.14
N GLU A 184 10.77 1.06 2.00
CA GLU A 184 11.73 1.67 2.94
C GLU A 184 11.04 2.27 4.19
N ASP A 185 9.87 2.90 4.04
CA ASP A 185 9.12 3.50 5.18
C ASP A 185 8.59 2.47 6.20
N LEU A 186 8.72 1.18 5.88
CA LEU A 186 8.33 0.07 6.76
C LEU A 186 9.47 -0.40 7.69
N GLU A 187 10.69 0.15 7.55
CA GLU A 187 11.86 -0.16 8.39
C GLU A 187 12.07 0.78 9.60
N ALA A 188 11.22 1.81 9.79
CA ALA A 188 11.36 2.84 10.85
C ALA A 188 10.43 2.67 12.10
#